data_AF-A0A8B6GEX4-F1
#
_entry.id   AF-A0A8B6GEX4-F1
#
_cell.length_a   1.000
_cell.length_b   1.000
_cell.length_c   1.000
_cell.angle_alpha   90.00
_cell.angle_beta   90.00
_cell.angle_gamma   90.00
#
_symmetry.space_group_name_H-M   'P 1'
#
loop_
_entity.id
_entity.type
_entity.pdbx_description
1 polymer ?
#
loop_
_entity_poly.entity_id
_entity_poly.type
_entity_poly.pdbx_seq_one_letter_code
_entity_poly.pdbx_strand_id
1 'polypeptide(L)'
;MERECRQQKATQLDKKLRRLQLKEERMTSKGSCEASEGAAYDSEISLGDQVADIHQIPNATPKPTFSKVEGLMNTTTSFIIMDIETTDLIRQNVIPHITQIAAVEHDTGSQFSCYVVPKAPMSSGAEDITGIMWDGTNL
;
A
#
# COMPACT_ATOMS: atom_id res chain seq x y z
N MET A 1 8.37 27.20 -15.98
CA MET A 1 8.60 25.73 -16.03
C MET A 1 9.19 25.15 -14.75
N GLU A 2 10.48 25.29 -14.41
CA GLU A 2 11.03 24.63 -13.19
C GLU A 2 10.39 25.07 -11.87
N ARG A 3 10.07 26.36 -11.71
CA ARG A 3 9.41 26.88 -10.50
C ARG A 3 7.97 26.38 -10.34
N GLU A 4 7.24 26.24 -11.44
CA GLU A 4 5.88 25.71 -11.44
C GLU A 4 5.87 24.22 -11.12
N CYS A 5 6.84 23.45 -11.64
CA CYS A 5 7.00 22.04 -11.30
C CYS A 5 7.33 21.85 -9.81
N ARG A 6 8.17 22.71 -9.21
CA ARG A 6 8.45 22.70 -7.76
C ARG A 6 7.22 23.06 -6.92
N GLN A 7 6.44 24.07 -7.32
CA GLN A 7 5.20 24.45 -6.63
C GLN A 7 4.11 23.37 -6.72
N GLN A 8 4.00 22.68 -7.87
CA GLN A 8 3.10 21.54 -8.04
C GLN A 8 3.51 20.35 -7.17
N LYS A 9 4.81 20.05 -7.07
CA LYS A 9 5.33 19.00 -6.17
C LYS A 9 5.14 19.34 -4.69
N ALA A 10 5.35 20.60 -4.29
CA ALA A 10 5.15 21.06 -2.92
C ALA A 10 3.67 20.96 -2.49
N THR A 11 2.74 21.44 -3.34
CA THR A 11 1.30 21.29 -3.09
C THR A 11 0.82 19.84 -3.09
N GLN A 12 1.50 18.95 -3.83
CA GLN A 12 1.25 17.51 -3.77
C GLN A 12 1.75 16.91 -2.45
N LEU A 13 2.86 17.41 -1.89
CA LEU A 13 3.40 17.00 -0.60
C LEU A 13 2.45 17.37 0.54
N ASP A 14 1.96 18.62 0.57
CA ASP A 14 1.02 19.09 1.59
C ASP A 14 -0.29 18.29 1.57
N LYS A 15 -0.79 17.94 0.38
CA LYS A 15 -1.97 17.05 0.23
C LYS A 15 -1.67 15.64 0.73
N LYS A 16 -0.47 15.11 0.50
CA LYS A 16 -0.03 13.81 1.02
C LYS A 16 0.06 13.83 2.55
N LEU A 17 0.61 14.90 3.14
CA LEU A 17 0.69 15.10 4.59
C LEU A 17 -0.70 15.17 5.23
N ARG A 18 -1.60 15.97 4.66
CA ARG A 18 -2.98 16.05 5.15
C ARG A 18 -3.67 14.69 5.09
N ARG A 19 -3.42 13.89 4.06
CA ARG A 19 -3.94 12.52 3.95
C ARG A 19 -3.37 11.60 5.05
N LEU A 20 -2.09 11.75 5.41
CA LEU A 20 -1.45 10.97 6.49
C LEU A 20 -2.05 11.33 7.86
N GLN A 21 -2.19 12.61 8.17
CA GLN A 21 -2.85 13.09 9.40
C GLN A 21 -4.28 12.54 9.51
N LEU A 22 -5.06 12.63 8.42
CA LEU A 22 -6.41 12.07 8.37
C LEU A 22 -6.43 10.53 8.46
N LYS A 23 -5.34 9.85 8.11
CA LYS A 23 -5.21 8.40 8.29
C LYS A 23 -4.88 8.06 9.75
N GLU A 24 -4.04 8.84 10.41
CA GLU A 24 -3.73 8.71 11.85
C GLU A 24 -4.97 8.95 12.72
N GLU A 25 -5.72 10.02 12.45
CA GLU A 25 -7.01 10.33 13.08
C GLU A 25 -8.04 9.20 12.86
N ARG A 26 -7.98 8.52 11.71
CA ARG A 26 -8.85 7.37 11.41
C ARG A 26 -8.38 6.08 12.06
N MET A 27 -7.08 5.78 12.09
CA MET A 27 -6.57 4.58 12.76
C MET A 27 -6.85 4.61 14.27
N THR A 28 -6.82 5.78 14.89
CA THR A 28 -7.15 5.96 16.31
C THR A 28 -8.64 5.79 16.61
N SER A 29 -9.53 5.93 15.60
CA SER A 29 -10.99 5.87 15.78
C SER A 29 -11.68 4.65 15.13
N LYS A 30 -11.07 4.04 14.11
CA LYS A 30 -11.60 2.89 13.36
C LYS A 30 -10.46 1.93 13.01
N GLY A 31 -10.58 0.69 13.49
CA GLY A 31 -9.65 -0.39 13.14
C GLY A 31 -9.60 -0.64 11.63
N SER A 32 -8.44 -1.05 11.14
CA SER A 32 -8.22 -1.39 9.72
C SER A 32 -9.02 -2.66 9.37
N CYS A 33 -9.94 -2.56 8.41
CA CYS A 33 -10.60 -3.72 7.81
C CYS A 33 -9.92 -3.97 6.46
N GLU A 34 -9.33 -5.15 6.27
CA GLU A 34 -9.03 -5.64 4.92
C GLU A 34 -10.37 -5.85 4.20
N ALA A 35 -10.60 -5.12 3.13
CA ALA A 35 -11.69 -5.37 2.20
C ALA A 35 -11.08 -6.14 1.03
N SER A 36 -11.32 -7.44 0.99
CA SER A 36 -11.07 -8.25 -0.20
C SER A 36 -12.00 -7.74 -1.31
N GLU A 37 -11.45 -7.17 -2.38
CA GLU A 37 -12.26 -6.80 -3.54
C GLU A 37 -12.82 -8.09 -4.16
N GLY A 38 -14.14 -8.28 -4.04
CA GLY A 38 -14.84 -9.32 -4.77
C GLY A 38 -14.88 -9.00 -6.26
N ALA A 39 -15.23 -9.99 -7.09
CA ALA A 39 -15.33 -9.89 -8.55
C ALA A 39 -16.43 -8.91 -9.08
N ALA A 40 -16.91 -7.98 -8.25
CA ALA A 40 -18.11 -7.18 -8.47
C ALA A 40 -17.92 -5.95 -9.38
N TYR A 41 -16.97 -5.98 -10.31
CA TYR A 41 -16.86 -4.99 -11.38
C TYR A 41 -17.31 -5.53 -12.74
N ASP A 42 -17.88 -6.73 -12.79
CA ASP A 42 -18.51 -7.19 -14.03
C ASP A 42 -19.86 -6.49 -14.18
N SER A 43 -19.95 -5.65 -15.20
CA SER A 43 -21.04 -4.72 -15.44
C SER A 43 -22.15 -5.39 -16.24
N GLU A 44 -22.73 -6.46 -15.71
CA GLU A 44 -24.00 -6.99 -16.21
C GLU A 44 -24.92 -7.27 -15.02
N ILE A 45 -25.97 -6.45 -14.89
CA ILE A 45 -27.07 -6.69 -13.96
C ILE A 45 -27.89 -7.84 -14.54
N SER A 46 -27.41 -9.07 -14.41
CA SER A 46 -28.26 -10.25 -14.61
C SER A 46 -29.15 -10.41 -13.38
N LEU A 47 -30.30 -9.76 -13.41
CA LEU A 47 -31.47 -10.11 -12.59
C LEU A 47 -31.95 -11.51 -13.02
N GLY A 48 -31.25 -12.56 -12.57
CA GLY A 48 -31.60 -13.92 -12.92
C GLY A 48 -30.55 -14.95 -12.54
N ASP A 49 -30.38 -15.22 -11.25
CA ASP A 49 -30.64 -16.57 -10.73
C ASP A 49 -30.79 -16.52 -9.20
N GLN A 50 -31.73 -17.29 -8.66
CA GLN A 50 -32.05 -17.31 -7.23
C GLN A 50 -31.11 -18.22 -6.44
N VAL A 51 -29.81 -17.94 -6.50
CA VAL A 51 -28.86 -18.54 -5.54
C VAL A 51 -28.03 -17.40 -4.97
N ALA A 52 -28.47 -16.88 -3.82
CA ALA A 52 -27.58 -16.08 -3.00
C ALA A 52 -26.44 -16.99 -2.54
N ASP A 53 -25.28 -16.91 -3.21
CA ASP A 53 -24.06 -17.70 -2.94
C ASP A 53 -23.47 -17.48 -1.53
N ILE A 54 -24.11 -16.66 -0.70
CA ILE A 54 -23.65 -16.35 0.66
C ILE A 54 -24.70 -16.85 1.65
N HIS A 55 -24.57 -18.10 2.09
CA HIS A 55 -25.41 -18.67 3.14
C HIS A 55 -25.13 -18.06 4.53
N GLN A 56 -23.93 -17.50 4.74
CA GLN A 56 -23.56 -16.88 6.02
C GLN A 56 -22.43 -15.88 5.81
N ILE A 57 -22.61 -14.66 6.34
CA ILE A 57 -21.53 -13.67 6.40
C ILE A 57 -20.49 -14.21 7.39
N PRO A 58 -19.20 -14.32 7.02
CA PRO A 58 -18.17 -14.75 7.95
C PRO A 58 -18.12 -13.80 9.16
N ASN A 59 -17.82 -14.36 10.33
CA ASN A 59 -17.69 -13.56 11.55
C ASN A 59 -16.69 -12.43 11.33
N ALA A 60 -17.02 -11.25 11.84
CA ALA A 60 -16.16 -10.08 11.74
C ALA A 60 -14.75 -10.44 12.19
N THR A 61 -13.76 -10.16 11.34
CA THR A 61 -12.34 -10.28 11.69
C THR A 61 -12.12 -9.52 13.01
N PRO A 62 -11.51 -10.14 14.03
CA PRO A 62 -11.22 -9.45 15.28
C PRO A 62 -10.46 -8.17 14.96
N LYS A 63 -10.96 -7.03 15.46
CA LYS A 63 -10.26 -5.76 15.26
C LYS A 63 -8.82 -5.93 15.78
N PRO A 64 -7.80 -5.58 14.98
CA PRO A 64 -6.44 -5.60 15.48
C PRO A 64 -6.36 -4.68 16.69
N THR A 65 -6.02 -5.25 17.85
CA THR A 65 -5.71 -4.47 19.04
C THR A 65 -4.31 -3.92 18.88
N PHE A 66 -4.21 -2.64 18.53
CA PHE A 66 -2.95 -1.91 18.60
C PHE A 66 -2.61 -1.70 20.08
N SER A 67 -1.84 -2.62 20.66
CA SER A 67 -1.18 -2.37 21.94
C SER A 67 -0.08 -1.35 21.72
N LYS A 68 -0.02 -0.32 22.57
CA LYS A 68 1.13 0.60 22.60
C LYS A 68 2.40 -0.24 22.71
N VAL A 69 3.35 -0.02 21.80
CA VAL A 69 4.66 -0.67 21.87
C VAL A 69 5.36 -0.16 23.13
N GLU A 70 5.45 -1.01 24.15
CA GLU A 70 6.19 -0.69 25.37
C GLU A 70 7.68 -0.59 25.02
N GLY A 71 8.26 0.60 25.20
CA GLY A 71 9.66 0.89 24.85
C GLY A 71 9.86 2.12 23.98
N LEU A 72 8.81 2.63 23.31
CA LEU A 72 8.85 3.98 22.71
C LEU A 72 8.60 5.04 23.79
N MET A 73 9.65 5.40 24.52
CA MET A 73 9.63 6.53 25.46
C MET A 73 10.39 7.70 24.82
N ASN A 74 9.79 8.90 24.79
CA ASN A 74 10.41 10.14 24.33
C ASN A 74 10.92 10.16 22.87
N THR A 75 10.27 9.45 21.95
CA THR A 75 10.55 9.64 20.52
C THR A 75 9.66 10.75 20.00
N THR A 76 10.28 11.84 19.52
CA THR A 76 9.58 12.76 18.61
C THR A 76 8.99 11.95 17.45
N THR A 77 7.70 12.12 17.19
CA THR A 77 7.06 11.48 16.03
C THR A 77 7.74 11.97 14.77
N SER A 78 8.24 11.04 13.95
CA SER A 78 8.80 11.34 12.65
C SER A 78 7.86 10.82 11.57
N PHE A 79 7.61 11.65 10.55
CA PHE A 79 6.78 11.29 9.41
C PHE A 79 7.66 10.70 8.32
N ILE A 80 7.45 9.42 8.03
CA ILE A 80 8.11 8.72 6.93
C ILE A 80 7.15 8.65 5.74
N ILE A 81 7.58 9.21 4.61
CA ILE A 81 6.93 8.99 3.32
C ILE A 81 7.60 7.78 2.70
N MET A 82 6.88 6.67 2.56
CA MET A 82 7.39 5.46 1.92
C MET A 82 6.56 5.05 0.72
N ASP A 83 7.22 4.40 -0.23
CA ASP A 83 6.63 3.74 -1.38
C ASP A 83 7.29 2.39 -1.62
N ILE A 84 6.57 1.47 -2.26
CA ILE A 84 7.06 0.13 -2.56
C ILE A 84 6.77 -0.23 -4.01
N GLU A 85 7.71 -0.91 -4.64
CA GLU A 85 7.49 -1.57 -5.92
C GLU A 85 7.33 -3.07 -5.72
N THR A 86 6.54 -3.70 -6.59
CA THR A 86 6.15 -5.10 -6.44
C THR A 86 6.22 -5.87 -7.75
N THR A 87 6.26 -7.20 -7.68
CA THR A 87 6.37 -8.07 -8.86
C THR A 87 5.12 -8.11 -9.74
N ASP A 88 3.94 -7.76 -9.21
CA ASP A 88 2.65 -7.62 -9.92
C ASP A 88 1.62 -6.97 -8.96
N LEU A 89 0.38 -6.80 -9.39
CA LEU A 89 -0.77 -6.58 -8.52
C LEU A 89 -1.26 -7.91 -7.90
N ILE A 90 -2.04 -7.82 -6.82
CA ILE A 90 -2.71 -8.98 -6.25
C ILE A 90 -3.70 -9.53 -7.30
N ARG A 91 -3.48 -10.78 -7.74
CA ARG A 91 -4.35 -11.49 -8.69
C ARG A 91 -4.55 -12.92 -8.21
N GLN A 92 -5.79 -13.41 -8.25
CA GLN A 92 -6.12 -14.82 -7.99
C GLN A 92 -5.49 -15.40 -6.71
N ASN A 93 -5.48 -14.64 -5.61
CA ASN A 93 -4.85 -15.00 -4.33
C ASN A 93 -3.31 -15.16 -4.35
N VAL A 94 -2.63 -14.73 -5.41
CA VAL A 94 -1.17 -14.63 -5.44
C VAL A 94 -0.76 -13.28 -4.87
N ILE A 95 0.03 -13.30 -3.80
CA ILE A 95 0.57 -12.11 -3.15
C ILE A 95 1.84 -11.69 -3.88
N PRO A 96 1.91 -10.47 -4.43
CA PRO A 96 3.11 -10.01 -5.12
C PRO A 96 4.25 -9.76 -4.12
N HIS A 97 5.48 -9.99 -4.57
CA HIS A 97 6.66 -9.76 -3.73
C HIS A 97 7.16 -8.34 -3.90
N ILE A 98 7.69 -7.75 -2.83
CA ILE A 98 8.32 -6.43 -2.88
C ILE A 98 9.65 -6.55 -3.63
N THR A 99 9.90 -5.62 -4.56
CA THR A 99 11.13 -5.53 -5.35
C THR A 99 11.96 -4.29 -5.01
N GLN A 100 11.32 -3.23 -4.49
CA GLN A 100 12.01 -2.07 -3.96
C GLN A 100 11.24 -1.48 -2.78
N ILE A 101 11.99 -0.97 -1.80
CA ILE A 101 11.47 -0.14 -0.71
C ILE A 101 12.19 1.21 -0.80
N ALA A 102 11.42 2.29 -0.92
CA ALA A 102 11.92 3.66 -0.87
C ALA A 102 11.23 4.42 0.27
N ALA A 103 12.00 5.18 1.04
CA ALA A 103 11.49 5.97 2.14
C ALA A 103 12.25 7.29 2.28
N VAL A 104 11.53 8.34 2.66
CA VAL A 104 12.06 9.67 2.98
C VAL A 104 11.48 10.12 4.30
N GLU A 105 12.35 10.46 5.24
CA GLU A 105 12.02 11.11 6.49
C GLU A 105 11.72 12.60 6.20
N HIS A 106 10.57 13.08 6.65
CA HIS A 106 10.05 14.38 6.25
C HIS A 106 10.88 15.57 6.74
N ASP A 107 11.29 15.58 8.01
CA ASP A 107 11.83 16.78 8.67
C ASP A 107 13.31 17.01 8.33
N THR A 108 14.09 15.93 8.29
CA THR A 108 15.52 15.88 7.97
C THR A 108 15.77 15.65 6.49
N GLY A 109 14.80 15.11 5.76
CA GLY A 109 14.98 14.70 4.36
C GLY A 109 15.86 13.45 4.20
N SER A 110 16.15 12.72 5.28
CA SER A 110 16.95 11.49 5.23
C SER A 110 16.27 10.45 4.34
N GLN A 111 17.04 9.81 3.46
CA GLN A 111 16.48 8.91 2.43
C GLN A 111 17.00 7.49 2.61
N PHE A 112 16.15 6.54 2.30
CA PHE A 112 16.46 5.12 2.23
C PHE A 112 15.90 4.57 0.91
N SER A 113 16.70 3.80 0.18
CA SER A 113 16.26 3.07 -1.01
C SER A 113 17.00 1.75 -1.08
N CYS A 114 16.26 0.66 -1.19
CA CYS A 114 16.82 -0.68 -1.21
C CYS A 114 16.02 -1.56 -2.17
N TYR A 115 16.74 -2.24 -3.08
CA TYR A 115 16.17 -3.30 -3.88
C TYR A 115 16.11 -4.59 -3.07
N VAL A 116 15.03 -5.33 -3.25
CA VAL A 116 14.76 -6.60 -2.57
C VAL A 116 14.65 -7.66 -3.65
N VAL A 117 15.37 -8.77 -3.48
CA VAL A 117 15.31 -9.90 -4.40
C VAL A 117 13.98 -10.64 -4.21
N PRO A 118 13.07 -10.63 -5.20
CA PRO A 118 11.81 -11.34 -5.07
C PRO A 118 12.00 -12.83 -5.35
N LYS A 119 11.28 -13.68 -4.60
CA LYS A 119 11.17 -15.12 -4.94
C LYS A 119 10.15 -15.41 -6.05
N ALA A 120 9.33 -14.43 -6.40
CA ALA A 120 8.28 -14.55 -7.42
C ALA A 120 8.80 -13.89 -8.71
N PRO A 121 8.44 -14.41 -9.89
CA PRO A 121 8.81 -13.78 -11.14
C PRO A 121 8.16 -12.40 -11.26
N MET A 122 8.83 -11.49 -11.95
CA MET A 122 8.28 -10.18 -12.28
C MET A 122 7.31 -10.33 -13.45
N SER A 123 6.14 -9.69 -13.39
CA SER A 123 5.22 -9.65 -14.53
C SER A 123 5.67 -8.58 -15.52
N SER A 124 5.40 -8.78 -16.82
CA SER A 124 5.77 -7.79 -17.85
C SER A 124 5.17 -6.42 -17.57
N GLY A 125 3.94 -6.37 -17.05
CA GLY A 125 3.30 -5.10 -16.67
C GLY A 125 4.00 -4.42 -15.49
N ALA A 126 4.53 -5.17 -14.53
CA ALA A 126 5.31 -4.61 -13.44
C ALA A 126 6.67 -4.09 -13.95
N GLU A 127 7.32 -4.79 -14.87
CA GLU A 127 8.56 -4.33 -15.51
C GLU A 127 8.33 -3.02 -16.28
N ASP A 128 7.26 -2.93 -17.07
CA ASP A 128 6.91 -1.74 -17.84
C ASP A 128 6.62 -0.51 -16.97
N ILE A 129 5.97 -0.71 -15.82
CA ILE A 129 5.59 0.37 -14.90
C ILE A 129 6.76 0.83 -14.05
N THR A 130 7.53 -0.14 -13.51
CA THR A 130 8.57 0.15 -12.50
C THR A 130 9.94 0.36 -13.11
N GLY A 131 10.18 -0.16 -14.33
CA GLY A 131 11.50 -0.21 -14.97
C GLY A 131 12.48 -1.17 -14.27
N ILE A 132 12.01 -1.98 -13.31
CA ILE A 132 12.82 -2.96 -12.59
C ILE A 132 12.73 -4.29 -13.35
N MET A 133 13.88 -4.87 -13.67
CA MET A 133 13.97 -6.20 -14.27
C MET A 133 14.62 -7.16 -13.28
N TRP A 134 14.13 -8.40 -13.22
CA TRP A 134 14.68 -9.46 -12.39
C TRP A 134 14.85 -10.74 -13.20
N ASP A 135 16.10 -11.16 -13.40
CA ASP A 135 16.44 -12.32 -14.23
C ASP A 135 16.44 -13.67 -13.47
N GLY A 136 16.10 -13.65 -12.18
CA GLY A 136 16.05 -14.85 -11.34
C GLY A 136 17.40 -15.35 -10.85
N THR A 137 18.51 -14.65 -11.11
CA THR A 137 19.84 -15.05 -10.65
C THR A 137 20.31 -14.25 -9.44
N ASN A 138 20.67 -14.96 -8.36
CA ASN A 138 21.26 -14.32 -7.17
C ASN A 138 22.70 -13.90 -7.49
N LEU A 139 23.04 -12.64 -7.17
CA LEU A 139 24.42 -12.16 -7.07
C LEU A 139 25.15 -12.81 -5.88
#